data_AF-A0A1P8WH66-F1
#
_entry.id   AF-A0A1P8WH66-F1
#
_cell.length_a   1.000
_cell.length_b   1.000
_cell.length_c   1.000
_cell.angle_alpha   90.00
_cell.angle_beta   90.00
_cell.angle_gamma   90.00
#
_symmetry.space_group_name_H-M   'P 1'
#
loop_
_entity.id
_entity.type
_entity.pdbx_description
1 polymer ?
#
loop_
_entity_poly.entity_id
_entity_poly.type
_entity_poly.pdbx_seq_one_letter_code
_entity_poly.pdbx_strand_id
1 'polypeptide(L)'
;MRWPWQWAKAQSDIGMILKDLADRSEGRVSHELLRDASAALKSALKIQTKDTLPHQWATTSSNLCNVLVRLGQHGFESEEVFDDAFKIYDDILTIWTRKSSPQDWAKTKSNIGIAYTALAIAHPTRSDEAIRSAIAAHEAALEVFRQESFPAFHGEVRKRLERARAFDSGEKNQ
;
A
#
# COMPACT_ATOMS: atom_id res chain seq x y z
N MET A 1 -30.22 7.30 1.26
CA MET A 1 -29.63 6.80 0.00
C MET A 1 -30.18 5.42 -0.29
N ARG A 2 -30.67 5.13 -1.51
CA ARG A 2 -31.47 3.91 -1.80
C ARG A 2 -30.62 2.63 -1.95
N TRP A 3 -29.33 2.75 -2.23
CA TRP A 3 -28.40 1.61 -2.39
C TRP A 3 -26.99 1.95 -1.86
N PRO A 4 -26.81 1.99 -0.53
CA PRO A 4 -25.55 2.43 0.08
C PRO A 4 -24.33 1.64 -0.36
N TRP A 5 -24.45 0.31 -0.44
CA TRP A 5 -23.36 -0.58 -0.80
C TRP A 5 -22.90 -0.46 -2.26
N GLN A 6 -23.85 -0.29 -3.19
CA GLN A 6 -23.54 -0.11 -4.62
C GLN A 6 -22.82 1.21 -4.87
N TRP A 7 -23.25 2.27 -4.18
CA TRP A 7 -22.57 3.56 -4.24
C TRP A 7 -21.15 3.46 -3.65
N ALA A 8 -20.96 2.78 -2.53
CA ALA A 8 -19.62 2.60 -1.94
C ALA A 8 -18.68 1.83 -2.87
N LYS A 9 -19.19 0.79 -3.54
CA LYS A 9 -18.44 0.08 -4.58
C LYS A 9 -18.07 1.02 -5.73
N ALA A 10 -19.02 1.80 -6.25
CA ALA A 10 -18.76 2.74 -7.33
C ALA A 10 -17.71 3.79 -6.94
N GLN A 11 -17.75 4.30 -5.71
CA GLN A 11 -16.71 5.20 -5.17
C GLN A 11 -15.34 4.53 -5.10
N SER A 12 -15.28 3.25 -4.72
CA SER A 12 -14.03 2.49 -4.71
C SER A 12 -13.45 2.32 -6.12
N ASP A 13 -14.32 2.02 -7.10
CA ASP A 13 -13.95 1.87 -8.50
C ASP A 13 -13.47 3.21 -9.09
N ILE A 14 -14.16 4.32 -8.80
CA ILE A 14 -13.75 5.69 -9.17
C ILE A 14 -12.36 6.00 -8.61
N GLY A 15 -12.12 5.69 -7.33
CA GLY A 15 -10.82 5.91 -6.71
C GLY A 15 -9.67 5.21 -7.45
N MET A 16 -9.90 3.96 -7.87
CA MET A 16 -8.90 3.21 -8.64
C MET A 16 -8.69 3.79 -10.04
N ILE A 17 -9.75 4.19 -10.74
CA ILE A 17 -9.64 4.82 -12.07
C ILE A 17 -8.85 6.14 -12.00
N LEU A 18 -9.12 6.96 -10.98
CA LEU A 18 -8.41 8.21 -10.76
C LEU A 18 -6.93 7.98 -10.46
N LYS A 19 -6.61 6.97 -9.64
CA LYS A 19 -5.23 6.56 -9.39
C LYS A 19 -4.53 6.11 -10.67
N ASP A 20 -5.20 5.32 -11.51
CA ASP A 20 -4.61 4.83 -12.76
C ASP A 20 -4.40 5.97 -13.78
N LEU A 21 -5.27 6.99 -13.77
CA LEU A 21 -5.07 8.21 -14.55
C LEU A 21 -3.92 9.06 -13.99
N ALA A 22 -3.79 9.13 -12.67
CA ALA A 22 -2.68 9.81 -12.01
C ALA A 22 -1.34 9.19 -12.38
N ASP A 23 -1.25 7.85 -12.43
CA ASP A 23 -0.06 7.11 -12.84
C ASP A 23 0.39 7.43 -14.28
N ARG A 24 -0.53 7.89 -15.13
CA ARG A 24 -0.30 8.30 -16.53
C ARG A 24 -0.16 9.81 -16.69
N SER A 25 -0.24 10.55 -15.60
CA SER A 25 -0.14 12.00 -15.53
C SER A 25 1.10 12.40 -14.74
N GLU A 26 1.49 13.67 -14.81
CA GLU A 26 2.69 14.17 -14.12
C GLU A 26 2.40 15.41 -13.27
N GLY A 27 3.31 15.69 -12.34
CA GLY A 27 3.32 16.90 -11.53
C GLY A 27 2.00 17.14 -10.79
N ARG A 28 1.50 18.37 -10.87
CA ARG A 28 0.30 18.81 -10.14
C ARG A 28 -0.97 18.05 -10.54
N VAL A 29 -1.13 17.74 -11.83
CA VAL A 29 -2.31 16.99 -12.30
C VAL A 29 -2.34 15.59 -11.68
N SER A 30 -1.20 14.91 -11.67
CA SER A 30 -1.08 13.59 -11.02
C SER A 30 -1.40 13.67 -9.52
N HIS A 31 -0.89 14.69 -8.83
CA HIS A 31 -1.16 14.91 -7.41
C HIS A 31 -2.64 15.17 -7.11
N GLU A 32 -3.30 16.04 -7.87
CA GLU A 32 -4.73 16.34 -7.73
C GLU A 32 -5.60 15.09 -7.94
N LEU A 33 -5.31 14.30 -8.97
CA LEU A 33 -5.99 13.02 -9.23
C LEU A 33 -5.84 12.02 -8.09
N LEU A 34 -4.67 11.95 -7.45
CA LEU A 34 -4.47 11.09 -6.27
C LEU A 34 -5.23 11.59 -5.05
N ARG A 35 -5.36 12.91 -4.85
CA ARG A 35 -6.19 13.46 -3.78
C ARG A 35 -7.66 13.14 -3.99
N ASP A 36 -8.15 13.24 -5.21
CA ASP A 36 -9.52 12.86 -5.57
C ASP A 36 -9.74 11.35 -5.39
N ALA A 37 -8.76 10.52 -5.77
CA ALA A 37 -8.79 9.09 -5.54
C ALA A 37 -8.91 8.75 -4.04
N SER A 38 -8.10 9.41 -3.21
CA SER A 38 -8.13 9.27 -1.74
C SER A 38 -9.50 9.68 -1.18
N ALA A 39 -10.08 10.78 -1.66
CA ALA A 39 -11.40 11.25 -1.22
C ALA A 39 -12.52 10.26 -1.59
N ALA A 40 -12.49 9.68 -2.80
CA ALA A 40 -13.46 8.68 -3.24
C ALA A 40 -13.36 7.40 -2.40
N LEU A 41 -12.15 6.89 -2.16
CA LEU A 41 -11.93 5.71 -1.32
C LEU A 41 -12.35 5.93 0.13
N LYS A 42 -12.00 7.08 0.73
CA LYS A 42 -12.46 7.46 2.07
C LYS A 42 -13.99 7.56 2.15
N SER A 43 -14.64 7.99 1.07
CA SER A 43 -16.10 8.04 1.00
C SER A 43 -16.73 6.64 0.96
N ALA A 44 -16.14 5.70 0.23
CA ALA A 44 -16.55 4.30 0.25
C ALA A 44 -16.42 3.67 1.66
N LEU A 45 -15.31 3.96 2.35
CA LEU A 45 -15.02 3.45 3.71
C LEU A 45 -15.95 4.00 4.81
N LYS A 46 -16.72 5.07 4.54
CA LYS A 46 -17.81 5.50 5.45
C LYS A 46 -18.97 4.52 5.50
N ILE A 47 -19.13 3.69 4.47
CA ILE A 47 -20.21 2.71 4.33
C ILE A 47 -19.68 1.30 4.53
N GLN A 48 -18.58 0.97 3.83
CA GLN A 48 -17.86 -0.29 4.06
C GLN A 48 -17.06 -0.13 5.34
N THR A 49 -17.57 -0.57 6.49
CA THR A 49 -16.85 -0.46 7.77
C THR A 49 -16.22 -1.79 8.17
N LYS A 50 -15.22 -1.73 9.06
CA LYS A 50 -14.56 -2.91 9.62
C LYS A 50 -15.56 -3.88 10.28
N ASP A 51 -16.61 -3.36 10.92
CA ASP A 51 -17.60 -4.18 11.64
C ASP A 51 -18.67 -4.79 10.73
N THR A 52 -19.04 -4.09 9.64
CA THR A 52 -20.17 -4.50 8.79
C THR A 52 -19.74 -5.25 7.54
N LEU A 53 -18.60 -4.87 6.96
CA LEU A 53 -18.07 -5.42 5.72
C LEU A 53 -16.53 -5.54 5.82
N PRO A 54 -16.00 -6.39 6.73
CA PRO A 54 -14.57 -6.43 7.02
C PRO A 54 -13.70 -6.70 5.78
N HIS A 55 -14.12 -7.62 4.91
CA HIS A 55 -13.35 -7.94 3.71
C HIS A 55 -13.35 -6.79 2.68
N GLN A 56 -14.50 -6.18 2.44
CA GLN A 56 -14.60 -5.03 1.51
C GLN A 56 -13.88 -3.81 2.07
N TRP A 57 -14.01 -3.55 3.38
CA TRP A 57 -13.24 -2.52 4.07
C TRP A 57 -11.74 -2.78 3.87
N ALA A 58 -11.25 -4.00 4.09
CA ALA A 58 -9.83 -4.30 3.92
C ALA A 58 -9.33 -4.11 2.47
N THR A 59 -10.14 -4.50 1.47
CA THR A 59 -9.81 -4.27 0.05
C THR A 59 -9.76 -2.78 -0.28
N THR A 60 -10.78 -2.01 0.09
CA THR A 60 -10.84 -0.57 -0.19
C THR A 60 -9.77 0.19 0.58
N SER A 61 -9.49 -0.20 1.83
CA SER A 61 -8.40 0.32 2.64
C SER A 61 -7.04 0.04 2.02
N SER A 62 -6.81 -1.16 1.47
CA SER A 62 -5.55 -1.45 0.76
C SER A 62 -5.37 -0.57 -0.47
N ASN A 63 -6.44 -0.26 -1.19
CA ASN A 63 -6.40 0.68 -2.32
C ASN A 63 -6.09 2.10 -1.84
N LEU A 64 -6.67 2.51 -0.70
CA LEU A 64 -6.37 3.80 -0.08
C LEU A 64 -4.89 3.89 0.30
N CYS A 65 -4.31 2.86 0.92
CA CYS A 65 -2.87 2.84 1.22
C CYS A 65 -2.00 2.99 -0.03
N ASN A 66 -2.34 2.32 -1.14
CA ASN A 66 -1.60 2.47 -2.39
C ASN A 66 -1.63 3.92 -2.91
N VAL A 67 -2.77 4.61 -2.77
CA VAL A 67 -2.90 6.03 -3.14
C VAL A 67 -2.09 6.92 -2.19
N LEU A 68 -2.14 6.67 -0.88
CA LEU A 68 -1.39 7.44 0.13
C LEU A 68 0.12 7.30 -0.07
N VAL A 69 0.62 6.10 -0.34
CA VAL A 69 2.04 5.86 -0.67
C VAL A 69 2.45 6.66 -1.91
N ARG A 70 1.61 6.67 -2.95
CA ARG A 70 1.91 7.42 -4.17
C ARG A 70 1.89 8.94 -3.95
N LEU A 71 0.99 9.43 -3.10
CA LEU A 71 0.96 10.84 -2.68
C LEU A 71 2.26 11.24 -1.97
N GLY A 72 2.75 10.42 -1.03
CA GLY A 72 4.01 10.67 -0.34
C GLY A 72 5.23 10.69 -1.25
N GLN A 73 5.23 9.88 -2.32
CA GLN A 73 6.32 9.87 -3.31
C GLN A 73 6.43 11.14 -4.14
N HIS A 74 5.35 11.91 -4.30
CA HIS A 74 5.38 13.13 -5.12
C HIS A 74 5.96 14.35 -4.38
N GLY A 75 6.31 14.23 -3.09
CA GLY A 75 6.95 15.29 -2.31
C GLY A 75 6.07 16.52 -2.03
N PHE A 76 4.79 16.48 -2.40
CA PHE A 76 3.81 17.54 -2.10
C PHE A 76 3.15 17.38 -0.73
N GLU A 77 3.17 16.16 -0.18
CA GLU A 77 2.58 15.84 1.12
C GLU A 77 3.65 15.74 2.20
N SER A 78 3.23 15.88 3.46
CA SER A 78 4.05 15.55 4.62
C SER A 78 4.36 14.05 4.65
N GLU A 79 5.49 13.67 5.26
CA GLU A 79 5.85 12.26 5.50
C GLU A 79 4.80 11.51 6.33
N GLU A 80 3.97 12.22 7.10
CA GLU A 80 2.85 11.67 7.89
C GLU A 80 1.85 10.87 7.02
N VAL A 81 1.79 11.12 5.71
CA VAL A 81 0.95 10.34 4.78
C VAL A 81 1.33 8.85 4.74
N PHE A 82 2.60 8.54 4.98
CA PHE A 82 3.07 7.16 5.11
C PHE A 82 2.61 6.55 6.44
N ASP A 83 2.65 7.31 7.53
CA ASP A 83 2.21 6.86 8.85
C ASP A 83 0.71 6.55 8.88
N ASP A 84 -0.10 7.34 8.16
CA ASP A 84 -1.51 7.03 7.91
C ASP A 84 -1.69 5.71 7.14
N ALA A 85 -0.90 5.47 6.10
CA ALA A 85 -0.95 4.22 5.33
C ALA A 85 -0.55 3.01 6.19
N PHE A 86 0.47 3.13 7.05
CA PHE A 86 0.94 2.06 7.92
C PHE A 86 -0.12 1.69 8.98
N LYS A 87 -0.77 2.67 9.61
CA LYS A 87 -1.88 2.41 10.54
C LYS A 87 -3.01 1.62 9.87
N ILE A 88 -3.38 2.00 8.65
CA ILE A 88 -4.43 1.30 7.89
C ILE A 88 -3.97 -0.12 7.53
N TYR A 89 -2.71 -0.32 7.15
CA TYR A 89 -2.17 -1.65 6.90
C TYR A 89 -2.20 -2.55 8.15
N ASP A 90 -1.85 -2.01 9.32
CA ASP A 90 -1.94 -2.76 10.57
C ASP A 90 -3.39 -3.18 10.87
N ASP A 91 -4.36 -2.29 10.63
CA ASP A 91 -5.77 -2.64 10.75
C ASP A 91 -6.21 -3.73 9.76
N ILE A 92 -5.76 -3.67 8.50
CA ILE A 92 -6.03 -4.71 7.49
C ILE A 92 -5.50 -6.07 7.97
N LEU A 93 -4.31 -6.09 8.59
CA LEU A 93 -3.69 -7.33 9.09
C LEU A 93 -4.42 -7.94 10.29
N THR A 94 -5.32 -7.20 10.96
CA THR A 94 -6.23 -7.78 11.97
C THR A 94 -7.35 -8.62 11.35
N ILE A 95 -7.68 -8.39 10.07
CA ILE A 95 -8.72 -9.10 9.33
C ILE A 95 -8.08 -10.21 8.49
N TRP A 96 -7.09 -9.84 7.67
CA TRP A 96 -6.32 -10.77 6.85
C TRP A 96 -5.09 -11.23 7.60
N THR A 97 -5.31 -12.16 8.52
CA THR A 97 -4.21 -12.77 9.28
C THR A 97 -3.50 -13.83 8.44
N ARG A 98 -2.23 -14.11 8.76
CA ARG A 98 -1.48 -15.20 8.11
C ARG A 98 -2.20 -16.54 8.18
N LYS A 99 -2.94 -16.81 9.27
CA LYS A 99 -3.64 -18.08 9.49
C LYS A 99 -4.95 -18.16 8.69
N SER A 100 -5.76 -17.10 8.72
CA SER A 100 -7.09 -17.09 8.08
C SER A 100 -7.04 -16.77 6.59
N SER A 101 -6.08 -15.95 6.16
CA SER A 101 -5.98 -15.42 4.81
C SER A 101 -4.50 -15.26 4.41
N PRO A 102 -3.73 -16.36 4.32
CA PRO A 102 -2.28 -16.31 4.13
C PRO A 102 -1.86 -15.51 2.90
N GLN A 103 -2.57 -15.67 1.78
CA GLN A 103 -2.25 -14.96 0.54
C GLN A 103 -2.49 -13.46 0.66
N ASP A 104 -3.64 -13.04 1.20
CA ASP A 104 -3.95 -11.61 1.36
C ASP A 104 -3.02 -10.96 2.38
N TRP A 105 -2.72 -11.65 3.48
CA TRP A 105 -1.69 -11.23 4.45
C TRP A 105 -0.34 -11.00 3.78
N ALA A 106 0.10 -11.92 2.89
CA ALA A 106 1.37 -11.81 2.18
C ALA A 106 1.38 -10.67 1.15
N LYS A 107 0.26 -10.43 0.45
CA LYS A 107 0.10 -9.25 -0.42
C LYS A 107 0.21 -7.96 0.39
N THR A 108 -0.48 -7.89 1.54
CA THR A 108 -0.40 -6.74 2.45
C THR A 108 1.02 -6.51 2.95
N LYS A 109 1.74 -7.56 3.37
CA LYS A 109 3.16 -7.45 3.74
C LYS A 109 4.06 -6.99 2.58
N SER A 110 3.83 -7.48 1.36
CA SER A 110 4.55 -6.96 0.19
C SER A 110 4.27 -5.48 -0.06
N ASN A 111 3.02 -5.02 0.10
CA ASN A 111 2.65 -3.62 -0.09
C ASN A 111 3.24 -2.72 1.00
N ILE A 112 3.31 -3.19 2.25
CA ILE A 112 4.04 -2.52 3.33
C ILE A 112 5.52 -2.37 2.96
N GLY A 113 6.16 -3.39 2.39
CA GLY A 113 7.55 -3.30 1.94
C GLY A 113 7.77 -2.26 0.83
N ILE A 114 6.83 -2.16 -0.11
CA ILE A 114 6.83 -1.10 -1.14
C ILE A 114 6.70 0.28 -0.49
N ALA A 115 5.77 0.43 0.46
CA ALA A 115 5.52 1.69 1.16
C ALA A 115 6.74 2.17 1.95
N TYR A 116 7.41 1.28 2.67
CA TYR A 116 8.64 1.62 3.38
C TYR A 116 9.81 1.93 2.42
N THR A 117 9.93 1.22 1.30
CA THR A 117 10.94 1.57 0.28
C THR A 117 10.68 2.97 -0.28
N ALA A 118 9.41 3.32 -0.52
CA ALA A 118 9.02 4.65 -0.98
C ALA A 118 9.33 5.74 0.05
N LEU A 119 9.05 5.48 1.34
CA LEU A 119 9.40 6.38 2.44
C LEU A 119 10.92 6.61 2.50
N ALA A 120 11.72 5.54 2.40
CA ALA A 120 13.18 5.65 2.46
C ALA A 120 13.74 6.54 1.34
N ILE A 121 13.24 6.36 0.11
CA ILE A 121 13.67 7.14 -1.06
C ILE A 121 13.22 8.60 -0.95
N ALA A 122 11.99 8.86 -0.49
CA ALA A 122 11.43 10.21 -0.44
C ALA A 122 11.92 11.03 0.76
N HIS A 123 12.29 10.37 1.86
CA HIS A 123 12.59 11.02 3.14
C HIS A 123 13.89 10.47 3.76
N PRO A 124 15.06 11.06 3.41
CA PRO A 124 16.37 10.60 3.87
C PRO A 124 16.52 10.53 5.40
N THR A 125 15.81 11.36 6.15
CA THR A 125 15.83 11.39 7.62
C THR A 125 15.28 10.11 8.27
N ARG A 126 14.44 9.36 7.55
CA ARG A 126 13.83 8.09 8.01
C ARG A 126 14.34 6.88 7.20
N SER A 127 15.33 7.08 6.32
CA SER A 127 15.79 6.11 5.32
C SER A 127 16.21 4.77 5.94
N ASP A 128 17.18 4.79 6.86
CA ASP A 128 17.76 3.58 7.46
C ASP A 128 16.73 2.67 8.16
N GLU A 129 15.78 3.26 8.88
CA GLU A 129 14.73 2.50 9.56
C GLU A 129 13.68 2.00 8.55
N ALA A 130 13.30 2.85 7.60
CA ALA A 130 12.34 2.50 6.57
C ALA A 130 12.88 1.35 5.69
N ILE A 131 14.13 1.38 5.24
CA ILE A 131 14.66 0.31 4.39
C ILE A 131 14.77 -1.04 5.12
N ARG A 132 15.14 -1.03 6.40
CA ARG A 132 15.13 -2.25 7.24
C ARG A 132 13.72 -2.81 7.40
N SER A 133 12.75 -1.93 7.60
CA SER A 133 11.33 -2.31 7.68
C SER A 133 10.80 -2.85 6.35
N ALA A 134 11.26 -2.30 5.22
CA ALA A 134 10.92 -2.81 3.89
C ALA A 134 11.44 -4.24 3.66
N ILE A 135 12.70 -4.48 4.02
CA ILE A 135 13.34 -5.80 3.95
C ILE A 135 12.54 -6.83 4.76
N ALA A 136 12.26 -6.52 6.04
CA ALA A 136 11.52 -7.40 6.92
C ALA A 136 10.10 -7.70 6.39
N ALA A 137 9.42 -6.71 5.82
CA ALA A 137 8.09 -6.89 5.26
C ALA A 137 8.11 -7.79 4.00
N HIS A 138 9.10 -7.63 3.12
CA HIS A 138 9.26 -8.50 1.95
C HIS A 138 9.65 -9.93 2.33
N GLU A 139 10.53 -10.12 3.31
CA GLU A 139 10.87 -11.43 3.85
C GLU A 139 9.63 -12.15 4.41
N ALA A 140 8.83 -11.44 5.21
CA ALA A 140 7.57 -11.96 5.74
C ALA A 140 6.61 -12.42 4.62
N ALA A 141 6.48 -11.64 3.53
CA ALA A 141 5.66 -12.02 2.38
C ALA A 141 6.16 -13.29 1.68
N LEU A 142 7.49 -13.46 1.56
CA LEU A 142 8.12 -14.64 0.95
C LEU A 142 7.96 -15.92 1.79
N GLU A 143 7.66 -15.82 3.08
CA GLU A 143 7.33 -17.01 3.88
C GLU A 143 6.05 -17.72 3.42
N VAL A 144 5.15 -16.98 2.74
CA VAL A 144 3.91 -17.51 2.15
C VAL A 144 4.04 -17.68 0.64
N PHE A 145 4.53 -16.65 -0.07
CA PHE A 145 4.75 -16.72 -1.51
C PHE A 145 6.01 -17.51 -1.80
N ARG A 146 5.95 -18.83 -1.68
CA ARG A 146 7.06 -19.73 -2.01
C ARG A 146 7.16 -19.96 -3.52
N GLN A 147 8.38 -20.22 -4.02
CA GLN A 147 8.65 -20.43 -5.45
C GLN A 147 7.77 -21.53 -6.06
N GLU A 148 7.54 -22.60 -5.33
CA GLU A 148 6.86 -23.81 -5.80
C GLU A 148 5.35 -23.60 -5.92
N SER A 149 4.76 -22.74 -5.10
CA SER A 149 3.31 -22.53 -5.03
C SER A 149 2.86 -21.22 -5.69
N PHE A 150 3.71 -20.20 -5.69
CA PHE A 150 3.38 -18.85 -6.18
C PHE A 150 4.56 -18.22 -6.94
N PRO A 151 5.06 -18.84 -8.03
CA PRO A 151 6.30 -18.43 -8.69
C PRO A 151 6.29 -16.98 -9.17
N ALA A 152 5.14 -16.48 -9.66
CA ALA A 152 4.99 -15.10 -10.11
C ALA A 152 5.13 -14.09 -8.95
N PHE A 153 4.30 -14.24 -7.90
CA PHE A 153 4.35 -13.36 -6.73
C PHE A 153 5.70 -13.42 -6.02
N HIS A 154 6.26 -14.61 -5.88
CA HIS A 154 7.56 -14.82 -5.27
C HIS A 154 8.67 -14.09 -6.05
N GLY A 155 8.69 -14.19 -7.38
CA GLY A 155 9.65 -13.49 -8.23
C GLY A 155 9.56 -11.96 -8.08
N GLU A 156 8.35 -11.41 -8.06
CA GLU A 156 8.15 -9.97 -7.85
C GLU A 156 8.65 -9.50 -6.47
N VAL A 157 8.25 -10.19 -5.40
CA VAL A 157 8.63 -9.82 -4.03
C VAL A 157 10.13 -9.98 -3.82
N ARG A 158 10.74 -11.04 -4.36
CA ARG A 158 12.19 -11.24 -4.31
C ARG A 158 12.94 -10.10 -4.98
N LYS A 159 12.51 -9.68 -6.18
CA LYS A 159 13.13 -8.55 -6.89
C LYS A 159 13.06 -7.25 -6.07
N ARG A 160 11.94 -7.03 -5.36
CA ARG A 160 11.80 -5.88 -4.45
C ARG A 160 12.72 -5.99 -3.24
N LEU A 161 12.82 -7.17 -2.62
CA LEU A 161 13.74 -7.45 -1.52
C LEU A 161 15.21 -7.22 -1.91
N GLU A 162 15.63 -7.70 -3.08
CA GLU A 162 17.00 -7.51 -3.59
C GLU A 162 17.33 -6.03 -3.77
N ARG A 163 16.39 -5.25 -4.33
CA ARG A 163 16.54 -3.80 -4.47
C ARG A 163 16.65 -3.10 -3.11
N ALA A 164 15.82 -3.49 -2.14
CA ALA A 164 15.85 -2.90 -0.81
C ALA A 164 17.18 -3.19 -0.09
N ARG A 165 17.70 -4.42 -0.19
CA ARG A 165 19.02 -4.79 0.35
C ARG A 165 20.17 -4.06 -0.34
N ALA A 166 20.10 -3.90 -1.66
CA ALA A 166 21.10 -3.14 -2.41
C ALA A 166 21.14 -1.68 -1.95
N PHE A 167 19.98 -1.07 -1.74
CA PHE A 167 19.86 0.30 -1.21
C PHE A 167 20.50 0.42 0.19
N ASP A 168 20.15 -0.45 1.15
CA ASP A 168 20.73 -0.47 2.51
C ASP A 168 22.26 -0.68 2.49
N SER A 169 22.78 -1.50 1.58
CA SER A 169 24.23 -1.69 1.43
C SER A 169 24.94 -0.52 0.76
N GLY A 170 24.24 0.25 -0.08
CA GLY A 170 24.78 1.40 -0.80
C GLY A 170 24.98 2.61 0.11
N GLU A 171 24.04 2.87 1.02
CA GLU A 171 24.15 3.95 2.01
C GLU A 171 25.28 3.71 3.02
N LYS A 172 25.55 2.46 3.40
CA LYS A 172 26.64 2.12 4.36
C LYS A 172 28.06 2.28 3.80
N ASN A 173 28.19 2.43 2.48
CA ASN A 173 29.47 2.51 1.78
C ASN A 173 29.82 3.94 1.31
N GLN A 174 29.04 4.96 1.71
CA GLN A 174 29.33 6.39 1.51
C GLN A 174 29.73 7.05 2.83
#